data_AF-A0A1F5TN90-F1
#
_entry.id   AF-A0A1F5TN90-F1
#
_cell.length_a   1.000
_cell.length_b   1.000
_cell.length_c   1.000
_cell.angle_alpha   90.00
_cell.angle_beta   90.00
_cell.angle_gamma   90.00
#
_symmetry.space_group_name_H-M   'P 1'
#
loop_
_entity.id
_entity.type
_entity.pdbx_description
1 polymer ?
#
loop_
_entity_poly.entity_id
_entity_poly.type
_entity_poly.pdbx_seq_one_letter_code
_entity_poly.pdbx_strand_id
1 'polypeptide(L)'
;MKKDIHPKYYKNAKVSCACGNTFETGSTIEHIKTELCFVCHPFYTGKQKLVDSARRVEKFEAKLGAKKDTVRGKRAKRATRDKARIKKEITVKAEKEKVSTTSKSSGRTASTKKKKADKK
;
A
#
# COMPACT_ATOMS: atom_id res chain seq x y z
N MET A 1 10.64 64.02 -12.42
CA MET A 1 10.70 63.46 -13.78
C MET A 1 11.30 64.51 -14.69
N LYS A 2 12.51 64.27 -15.21
CA LYS A 2 13.04 65.06 -16.32
C LYS A 2 12.29 64.66 -17.60
N LYS A 3 11.99 65.63 -18.47
CA LYS A 3 11.39 65.34 -19.77
C LYS A 3 12.43 64.54 -20.59
N ASP A 4 11.96 63.51 -21.31
CA ASP A 4 12.73 62.68 -22.29
C ASP A 4 13.64 61.54 -21.79
N ILE A 5 13.94 61.40 -20.49
CA ILE A 5 14.78 60.29 -19.98
C ILE A 5 14.06 59.30 -19.06
N HIS A 6 12.75 59.47 -18.84
CA HIS A 6 11.98 58.59 -17.96
C HIS A 6 10.79 57.96 -18.69
N PRO A 7 10.52 56.67 -18.43
CA PRO A 7 9.34 56.00 -18.96
C PRO A 7 8.06 56.63 -18.39
N LYS A 8 6.99 56.55 -19.18
CA LYS A 8 5.67 57.05 -18.80
C LYS A 8 5.21 56.36 -17.52
N TYR A 9 5.01 57.15 -16.47
CA TYR A 9 4.58 56.68 -15.16
C TYR A 9 3.12 57.06 -14.94
N TYR A 10 2.30 56.08 -14.64
CA TYR A 10 0.90 56.25 -14.31
C TYR A 10 0.75 56.28 -12.79
N LYS A 11 0.17 57.35 -12.27
CA LYS A 11 -0.12 57.47 -10.82
C LYS A 11 -1.29 56.59 -10.37
N ASN A 12 -2.21 56.28 -11.30
CA ASN A 12 -3.46 55.57 -11.06
C ASN A 12 -3.51 54.28 -11.88
N ALA A 13 -2.54 53.39 -11.71
CA ALA A 13 -2.59 52.07 -12.32
C ALA A 13 -3.53 51.16 -11.51
N LYS A 14 -4.39 50.42 -12.22
CA LYS A 14 -5.36 49.52 -11.60
C LYS A 14 -4.74 48.14 -11.41
N VAL A 15 -4.61 47.71 -10.16
CA VAL A 15 -4.22 46.33 -9.81
C VAL A 15 -5.48 45.51 -9.58
N SER A 16 -5.58 44.37 -10.26
CA SER A 16 -6.66 43.40 -10.11
C SER A 16 -6.11 42.11 -9.51
N CYS A 17 -6.67 41.70 -8.37
CA CYS A 17 -6.28 40.47 -7.70
C CYS A 17 -7.23 39.31 -8.01
N ALA A 18 -6.71 38.09 -8.04
CA ALA A 18 -7.50 36.87 -8.21
C ALA A 18 -8.58 36.70 -7.12
N CYS A 19 -8.38 37.25 -5.92
CA CYS A 19 -9.40 37.25 -4.86
C CYS A 19 -10.48 38.34 -5.00
N GLY A 20 -10.54 39.04 -6.13
CA GLY A 20 -11.56 40.04 -6.44
C GLY A 20 -11.27 41.45 -5.91
N ASN A 21 -10.18 41.64 -5.17
CA ASN A 21 -9.76 42.95 -4.70
C ASN A 21 -9.12 43.77 -5.83
N THR A 22 -9.52 45.04 -5.95
CA THR A 22 -8.92 46.00 -6.89
C THR A 22 -8.43 47.23 -6.15
N PHE A 23 -7.19 47.65 -6.40
CA PHE A 23 -6.62 48.84 -5.77
C PHE A 23 -5.75 49.63 -6.75
N GLU A 24 -5.57 50.92 -6.48
CA GLU A 24 -4.81 51.83 -7.34
C GLU A 24 -3.38 51.98 -6.80
N THR A 25 -2.39 51.82 -7.68
CA THR A 25 -0.97 52.05 -7.37
C THR A 25 -0.29 52.81 -8.49
N GLY A 26 0.89 53.36 -8.19
CA GLY A 26 1.70 54.01 -9.21
C GLY A 26 2.61 53.00 -9.92
N SER A 27 2.47 52.85 -11.24
CA SER A 27 3.34 51.99 -12.05
C SER A 27 3.53 52.51 -13.47
N THR A 28 4.51 51.97 -14.19
CA THR A 28 4.71 52.24 -15.62
C THR A 28 3.72 51.52 -16.53
N ILE A 29 2.94 50.59 -15.97
CA ILE A 29 1.90 49.80 -16.64
C ILE A 29 0.54 50.26 -16.11
N GLU A 30 -0.48 50.38 -16.97
CA GLU A 30 -1.81 50.87 -16.59
C GLU A 30 -2.66 49.82 -15.84
N HIS A 31 -2.51 48.54 -16.20
CA HIS A 31 -3.27 47.43 -15.62
C HIS A 31 -2.34 46.31 -15.15
N ILE A 32 -2.40 45.99 -13.86
CA ILE A 32 -1.60 44.92 -13.25
C ILE A 32 -2.53 43.80 -12.79
N LYS A 33 -2.21 42.55 -13.12
CA LYS A 33 -2.89 41.36 -12.59
C LYS A 33 -1.98 40.71 -11.56
N THR A 34 -2.52 40.38 -10.39
CA THR A 34 -1.73 39.81 -9.29
C THR A 34 -2.46 38.67 -8.61
N GLU A 35 -1.78 37.56 -8.36
CA GLU A 35 -2.39 36.37 -7.73
C GLU A 35 -2.62 36.55 -6.22
N LEU A 36 -1.75 37.33 -5.55
CA LEU A 36 -1.77 37.52 -4.10
C LEU A 36 -1.66 39.00 -3.75
N CYS A 37 -2.63 39.53 -3.02
CA CYS A 37 -2.59 40.90 -2.47
C CYS A 37 -2.49 40.87 -0.93
N PHE A 38 -2.36 42.05 -0.33
CA PHE A 38 -2.28 42.20 1.12
C PHE A 38 -3.49 41.63 1.88
N VAL A 39 -4.66 41.54 1.22
CA VAL A 39 -5.87 40.95 1.81
C VAL A 39 -5.76 39.41 1.89
N CYS A 40 -5.07 38.80 0.94
CA CYS A 40 -5.14 37.36 0.68
C CYS A 40 -3.83 36.64 1.05
N HIS A 41 -2.73 37.37 1.30
CA HIS A 41 -1.47 36.77 1.66
C HIS A 41 -1.48 36.31 3.13
N PRO A 42 -1.15 35.03 3.42
CA PRO A 42 -1.21 34.45 4.76
C PRO A 42 -0.49 35.25 5.85
N PHE A 43 0.59 35.94 5.46
CA PHE A 43 1.35 36.84 6.34
C PHE A 43 0.51 37.99 6.91
N TYR A 44 -0.29 38.66 6.09
CA TYR A 44 -1.10 39.81 6.54
C TYR A 44 -2.37 39.36 7.24
N THR A 45 -2.91 38.19 6.89
CA THR A 45 -4.12 37.65 7.54
C THR A 45 -3.84 37.07 8.94
N GLY A 46 -2.58 37.03 9.39
CA GLY A 46 -2.20 36.57 10.74
C GLY A 46 -2.46 35.09 11.03
N LYS A 47 -3.05 34.35 10.10
CA LYS A 47 -3.27 32.91 10.20
C LYS A 47 -1.96 32.20 9.89
N GLN A 48 -1.07 32.16 10.89
CA GLN A 48 0.04 31.23 10.88
C GLN A 48 -0.54 29.83 10.68
N LYS A 49 -0.24 29.21 9.53
CA LYS A 49 -0.45 27.77 9.37
C LYS A 49 0.45 27.11 10.40
N LEU A 50 -0.11 26.76 11.57
CA LEU A 50 0.54 25.88 12.52
C LEU A 50 0.78 24.57 11.77
N VAL A 51 2.02 24.37 11.31
CA VAL A 51 2.46 23.08 10.76
C VAL A 51 2.59 22.16 11.97
N ASP A 52 1.45 21.58 12.35
CA ASP A 52 1.33 20.77 13.54
C ASP A 52 2.22 19.53 13.43
N SER A 53 3.21 19.47 14.32
CA SER A 53 4.11 18.33 14.46
C SER A 53 3.47 17.18 15.24
N ALA A 54 2.35 17.40 15.92
CA ALA A 54 1.66 16.36 16.71
C ALA A 54 1.14 15.22 15.83
N ARG A 55 0.65 15.52 14.61
CA ARG A 55 0.14 14.49 13.69
C ARG A 55 1.20 13.50 13.17
N ARG A 56 2.50 13.77 13.36
CA ARG A 56 3.55 12.80 12.99
C ARG A 56 3.58 11.61 13.95
N VAL A 57 3.36 11.84 15.24
CA VAL A 57 3.30 10.77 16.26
C VAL A 57 2.05 9.91 16.04
N GLU A 58 0.89 10.54 15.87
CA GLU A 58 -0.37 9.84 15.58
C GLU A 58 -0.28 8.98 14.30
N LYS A 59 0.33 9.50 13.23
CA LYS A 59 0.57 8.74 11.99
C LYS A 59 1.53 7.57 12.18
N PHE A 60 2.50 7.68 13.10
CA PHE A 60 3.42 6.59 13.41
C PHE A 60 2.71 5.48 14.19
N GLU A 61 1.92 5.83 15.19
CA GLU A 61 1.11 4.87 15.97
C GLU A 61 0.08 4.16 15.09
N ALA A 62 -0.62 4.88 14.21
CA ALA A 62 -1.57 4.30 13.26
C ALA A 62 -0.90 3.29 12.30
N LYS A 63 0.32 3.60 11.82
CA LYS A 63 1.10 2.69 10.98
C LYS A 63 1.55 1.43 11.73
N LEU A 64 1.91 1.56 13.00
CA LEU A 64 2.29 0.41 13.84
C LEU A 64 1.08 -0.49 14.15
N GLY A 65 -0.08 0.10 14.45
CA GLY A 65 -1.34 -0.64 14.62
C GLY A 65 -1.69 -1.47 13.39
N ALA A 66 -1.76 -0.83 12.22
CA ALA A 66 -2.10 -1.51 10.95
C ALA A 66 -1.12 -2.63 10.56
N LYS A 67 0.17 -2.50 10.91
CA LYS A 67 1.16 -3.56 10.71
C LYS A 67 0.91 -4.77 11.63
N LYS A 68 0.51 -4.55 12.88
CA LYS A 68 0.19 -5.65 13.82
C LYS A 68 -1.01 -6.46 13.32
N ASP A 69 -2.05 -5.80 12.81
CA ASP A 69 -3.27 -6.47 12.34
C ASP A 69 -3.03 -7.28 11.07
N THR A 70 -2.26 -6.73 10.13
CA THR A 70 -1.89 -7.45 8.90
C THR A 70 -0.98 -8.65 9.16
N VAL A 71 -0.06 -8.57 10.13
CA VAL A 71 0.82 -9.70 10.52
C VAL A 71 0.03 -10.79 11.25
N ARG A 72 -0.91 -10.42 12.14
CA ARG A 72 -1.80 -11.38 12.82
C ARG A 72 -2.68 -12.14 11.83
N GLY A 73 -3.29 -11.45 10.86
CA GLY A 73 -4.09 -12.08 9.81
C GLY A 73 -3.28 -13.03 8.91
N LYS A 74 -2.04 -12.65 8.56
CA LYS A 74 -1.13 -13.52 7.78
C LYS A 74 -0.69 -14.76 8.57
N ARG A 75 -0.40 -14.63 9.88
CA ARG A 75 -0.04 -15.75 10.74
C ARG A 75 -1.21 -16.72 10.95
N ALA A 76 -2.42 -16.22 11.17
CA ALA A 76 -3.62 -17.06 11.31
C ALA A 76 -3.91 -17.87 10.02
N LYS A 77 -3.83 -17.23 8.85
CA LYS A 77 -4.01 -17.91 7.55
C LYS A 77 -2.91 -18.94 7.24
N ARG A 78 -1.67 -18.71 7.71
CA ARG A 78 -0.58 -19.70 7.58
C ARG A 78 -0.82 -20.89 8.49
N ALA A 79 -1.17 -20.66 9.76
CA ALA A 79 -1.45 -21.73 10.71
C ALA A 79 -2.61 -22.65 10.29
N THR A 80 -3.68 -22.10 9.70
CA THR A 80 -4.79 -22.93 9.17
C THR A 80 -4.37 -23.75 7.95
N ARG A 81 -3.56 -23.16 7.05
CA ARG A 81 -3.03 -23.84 5.87
C ARG A 81 -2.02 -24.93 6.23
N ASP A 82 -1.19 -24.70 7.25
CA ASP A 82 -0.21 -25.68 7.73
C ASP A 82 -0.92 -26.84 8.43
N LYS A 83 -1.96 -26.58 9.23
CA LYS A 83 -2.84 -27.62 9.79
C LYS A 83 -3.55 -28.44 8.71
N ALA A 84 -4.00 -27.81 7.63
CA ALA A 84 -4.63 -28.49 6.50
C ALA A 84 -3.63 -29.38 5.72
N ARG A 85 -2.37 -28.95 5.58
CA ARG A 85 -1.30 -29.76 4.96
C ARG A 85 -0.96 -30.98 5.81
N ILE A 86 -0.76 -30.79 7.11
CA ILE A 86 -0.49 -31.90 8.05
C ILE A 86 -1.65 -32.91 8.04
N LYS A 87 -2.91 -32.44 8.03
CA LYS A 87 -4.08 -33.33 7.97
C LYS A 87 -4.16 -34.13 6.65
N LYS A 88 -3.76 -33.54 5.52
CA LYS A 88 -3.65 -34.24 4.23
C LYS A 88 -2.51 -35.27 4.23
N GLU A 89 -1.37 -34.94 4.84
CA GLU A 89 -0.24 -35.87 4.92
C GLU A 89 -0.54 -37.07 5.83
N ILE A 90 -1.26 -36.86 6.94
CA ILE A 90 -1.67 -37.94 7.86
C ILE A 90 -2.70 -38.88 7.18
N THR A 91 -3.64 -38.33 6.41
CA THR A 91 -4.66 -39.13 5.70
C THR A 91 -4.06 -39.95 4.57
N VAL A 92 -3.15 -39.38 3.78
CA VAL A 92 -2.43 -40.12 2.72
C VAL A 92 -1.54 -41.23 3.30
N LYS A 93 -0.92 -41.00 4.48
CA LYS A 93 -0.16 -42.05 5.17
C LYS A 93 -1.05 -43.17 5.70
N ALA A 94 -2.23 -42.85 6.25
CA ALA A 94 -3.20 -43.83 6.71
C ALA A 94 -3.81 -44.67 5.57
N GLU A 95 -4.01 -44.08 4.38
CA GLU A 95 -4.44 -44.82 3.19
C GLU A 95 -3.34 -45.76 2.67
N LYS A 96 -2.06 -45.35 2.75
CA LYS A 96 -0.91 -46.18 2.37
C LYS A 96 -0.69 -47.40 3.29
N GLU A 97 -0.96 -47.26 4.60
CA GLU A 97 -0.94 -48.38 5.57
C GLU A 97 -2.11 -49.36 5.41
N LYS A 98 -3.26 -48.90 4.90
CA LYS A 98 -4.39 -49.80 4.59
C LYS A 98 -4.15 -50.60 3.32
N VAL A 99 -3.48 -50.03 2.32
CA VAL A 99 -3.08 -50.74 1.09
C VAL A 99 -2.03 -51.82 1.35
N SER A 100 -1.16 -51.66 2.35
CA SER A 100 -0.12 -52.65 2.70
C SER A 100 -0.62 -53.84 3.53
N THR A 101 -1.82 -53.76 4.13
CA THR A 101 -2.40 -54.83 4.95
C THR A 101 -3.42 -55.69 4.20
N THR A 102 -4.00 -55.21 3.10
CA THR A 102 -4.88 -56.01 2.20
C THR A 102 -4.14 -56.90 1.19
N SER A 103 -2.82 -56.74 1.00
CA SER A 103 -2.04 -57.56 0.06
C SER A 103 -1.44 -58.83 0.68
N LYS A 104 -1.68 -59.10 1.97
CA LYS A 104 -1.07 -60.24 2.69
C LYS A 104 -2.03 -61.39 3.00
N SER A 105 -3.25 -61.36 2.46
CA SER A 105 -4.30 -62.36 2.74
C SER A 105 -5.05 -62.83 1.48
N SER A 106 -4.35 -63.38 0.48
CA SER A 106 -4.94 -64.35 -0.46
C SER A 106 -3.89 -65.06 -1.32
N GLY A 107 -3.87 -66.40 -1.30
CA GLY A 107 -3.18 -67.23 -2.31
C GLY A 107 -2.26 -68.32 -1.77
N ARG A 108 -2.84 -69.41 -1.25
CA ARG A 108 -2.15 -70.70 -1.01
C ARG A 108 -2.35 -71.58 -2.27
N THR A 109 -1.31 -72.33 -2.66
CA THR A 109 -1.25 -73.45 -3.64
C THR A 109 -1.29 -73.08 -5.14
N ALA A 110 -0.52 -73.62 -6.09
CA ALA A 110 0.59 -74.59 -6.18
C ALA A 110 1.29 -74.31 -7.53
N SER A 111 2.58 -74.58 -7.77
CA SER A 111 3.07 -75.89 -8.21
C SER A 111 4.55 -75.81 -8.63
N THR A 112 5.39 -76.74 -8.19
CA THR A 112 6.65 -77.06 -8.87
C THR A 112 6.67 -78.55 -9.23
N LYS A 113 6.64 -78.79 -10.55
CA LYS A 113 7.45 -79.77 -11.29
C LYS A 113 7.09 -81.27 -11.15
N LYS A 114 6.32 -81.75 -12.13
CA LYS A 114 6.27 -83.15 -12.58
C LYS A 114 7.61 -83.52 -13.22
N LYS A 115 8.40 -84.41 -12.61
CA LYS A 115 9.47 -85.16 -13.30
C LYS A 115 9.36 -86.65 -12.92
N LYS A 116 9.25 -87.46 -13.98
CA LYS A 116 9.12 -88.92 -14.05
C LYS A 116 10.13 -89.70 -13.17
N ALA A 117 9.69 -90.88 -12.75
CA ALA A 117 10.52 -92.01 -12.32
C ALA A 117 11.54 -92.44 -13.40
N ASP A 118 12.76 -92.82 -13.00
CA ASP A 118 13.33 -94.18 -13.13
C ASP A 118 14.83 -94.21 -12.74
N LYS A 119 15.18 -95.12 -11.80
CA LYS A 119 16.28 -96.11 -11.92
C LYS A 119 17.74 -95.64 -12.04
N LYS A 120 18.49 -95.66 -10.92
CA LYS A 120 19.46 -96.70 -10.51
C LYS A 120 20.16 -96.26 -9.22
#